data_AF-A0A351F2Y6-F1
#
_entry.id   AF-A0A351F2Y6-F1
#
_cell.length_a   1.000
_cell.length_b   1.000
_cell.length_c   1.000
_cell.angle_alpha   90.00
_cell.angle_beta   90.00
_cell.angle_gamma   90.00
#
_symmetry.space_group_name_H-M   'P 1'
#
loop_
_entity.id
_entity.type
_entity.pdbx_description
1 polymer ?
#
loop_
_entity_poly.entity_id
_entity_poly.type
_entity_poly.pdbx_seq_one_letter_code
_entity_poly.pdbx_strand_id
1 'polypeptide(L)' 'MFFDKIPVKQINEVTEQPFKKLVLKILELKSQFPTADTTDHESQIDQLVFQLYHLTEEEIAIIESSKK' A
#
# COMPACT_ATOMS: atom_id res chain seq x y z
N MET A 1 -10.05 21.05 -1.93
CA MET A 1 -8.62 20.67 -1.94
C MET A 1 -8.36 19.96 -3.26
N PHE A 2 -7.54 20.52 -4.13
CA PHE A 2 -7.16 19.93 -5.42
C PHE A 2 -5.74 19.37 -5.28
N PHE A 3 -5.59 18.05 -5.42
CA PHE A 3 -4.28 17.38 -5.42
C PHE A 3 -3.77 17.31 -6.87
N ASP A 4 -3.22 18.41 -7.36
CA ASP A 4 -2.95 18.61 -8.79
C ASP A 4 -1.79 17.76 -9.35
N LYS A 5 -0.90 17.20 -8.50
CA LYS A 5 0.34 16.55 -8.95
C LYS A 5 0.84 15.41 -8.06
N ILE A 6 -0.04 14.48 -7.68
CA ILE A 6 0.47 13.18 -7.19
C ILE A 6 0.59 12.27 -8.41
N PRO A 7 1.80 11.85 -8.81
CA PRO A 7 1.96 10.86 -9.87
C PRO A 7 1.45 9.51 -9.37
N VAL A 8 0.16 9.24 -9.60
CA VAL A 8 -0.47 7.96 -9.29
C VAL A 8 -0.54 7.14 -10.57
N LYS A 9 0.15 6.00 -10.59
CA LYS A 9 0.06 5.04 -11.70
C LYS A 9 -1.38 4.54 -11.81
N GLN A 10 -2.01 4.78 -12.95
CA GLN A 10 -3.31 4.20 -13.28
C GLN A 10 -3.11 2.72 -13.57
N ILE A 11 -3.80 1.87 -12.83
CA ILE A 11 -3.72 0.41 -12.95
C ILE A 11 -5.05 -0.15 -13.41
N ASN A 12 -5.01 -1.34 -14.01
CA ASN A 12 -6.23 -2.03 -14.43
C ASN A 12 -6.99 -2.55 -13.20
N GLU A 13 -8.31 -2.70 -13.33
CA GLU A 13 -9.17 -3.21 -12.25
C GLU A 13 -8.67 -4.54 -11.66
N VAL A 14 -8.14 -5.43 -12.51
CA VAL A 14 -7.58 -6.73 -12.10
C VAL A 14 -6.41 -6.57 -11.14
N THR A 15 -5.53 -5.61 -11.41
CA THR A 15 -4.36 -5.31 -10.57
C THR A 15 -4.77 -4.54 -9.33
N GLU A 16 -5.87 -3.77 -9.38
CA GLU A 16 -6.41 -3.03 -8.24
C GLU A 16 -7.14 -3.93 -7.22
N GLN A 17 -7.80 -5.01 -7.67
CA GLN A 17 -8.54 -5.92 -6.79
C GLN A 17 -7.77 -6.37 -5.52
N PRO A 18 -6.51 -6.84 -5.59
CA PRO A 18 -5.78 -7.23 -4.39
C PRO A 18 -5.57 -6.06 -3.41
N PHE A 19 -5.25 -4.86 -3.92
CA PHE A 19 -5.13 -3.66 -3.08
C PHE A 19 -6.45 -3.34 -2.38
N LYS A 20 -7.54 -3.30 -3.15
CA LYS A 20 -8.87 -3.01 -2.64
C LYS A 20 -9.27 -4.00 -1.54
N LYS A 21 -8.99 -5.29 -1.74
CA LYS A 21 -9.30 -6.34 -0.76
C LYS A 21 -8.51 -6.15 0.55
N LEU A 22 -7.22 -5.86 0.46
CA LEU A 22 -6.38 -5.60 1.64
C LEU A 22 -6.83 -4.34 2.38
N VAL A 23 -7.07 -3.24 1.66
CA VAL A 23 -7.54 -1.97 2.23
C VAL A 23 -8.91 -2.15 2.91
N LEU A 24 -9.86 -2.85 2.27
CA LEU A 24 -11.15 -3.14 2.89
C LEU A 24 -10.98 -3.92 4.19
N LYS A 25 -10.09 -4.91 4.22
CA LYS A 25 -9.83 -5.70 5.42
C LYS A 25 -9.20 -4.87 6.55
N ILE A 26 -8.29 -3.96 6.22
CA ILE A 26 -7.73 -2.98 7.17
C ILE A 26 -8.84 -2.09 7.74
N LEU A 27 -9.72 -1.57 6.87
CA LEU A 27 -10.83 -0.73 7.27
C LEU A 27 -11.82 -1.46 8.17
N GLU A 28 -12.17 -2.71 7.85
CA GLU A 28 -13.04 -3.54 8.69
C GLU A 28 -12.42 -3.81 10.07
N LEU A 29 -11.12 -4.15 10.11
CA LEU A 29 -10.40 -4.38 11.35
C LEU A 29 -10.31 -3.10 12.21
N LYS A 30 -9.91 -1.97 11.61
CA LYS A 30 -9.82 -0.67 12.30
C LYS A 30 -11.20 -0.13 12.71
N SER A 31 -12.25 -0.47 11.97
CA SER A 31 -13.63 -0.11 12.32
C SER A 31 -14.14 -0.88 13.53
N GLN A 32 -13.74 -2.13 13.70
CA GLN A 32 -14.09 -2.93 14.88
C GLN A 32 -13.21 -2.59 16.07
N PHE A 33 -11.91 -2.45 15.84
CA PHE A 33 -10.91 -2.15 16.85
C PHE A 33 -9.99 -1.04 16.34
N PRO A 34 -10.13 0.21 16.83
CA PRO A 34 -9.29 1.32 16.41
C PRO A 34 -7.78 1.09 16.63
N THR A 35 -7.44 0.17 17.53
CA THR A 35 -6.08 -0.25 17.86
C THR A 35 -5.70 -1.60 17.25
N ALA A 36 -6.48 -2.13 16.29
CA ALA A 36 -6.12 -3.34 15.58
C ALA A 36 -4.76 -3.16 14.91
N ASP A 37 -3.85 -4.12 15.14
CA ASP A 37 -2.62 -4.19 14.38
C ASP A 37 -2.93 -4.63 12.96
N THR A 38 -2.64 -3.75 12.01
CA THR A 38 -2.77 -4.02 10.58
C THR A 38 -1.43 -4.02 9.87
N THR A 39 -0.34 -4.06 10.64
CA THR A 39 1.04 -3.90 10.14
C THR A 39 1.34 -4.92 9.05
N ASP A 40 0.86 -6.16 9.21
CA ASP A 40 1.00 -7.21 8.20
C ASP A 40 0.28 -6.90 6.88
N HIS A 41 -0.95 -6.36 6.96
CA HIS A 41 -1.72 -6.00 5.76
C HIS A 41 -1.14 -4.75 5.07
N GLU A 42 -0.62 -3.80 5.86
CA GLU A 42 0.05 -2.60 5.35
C GLU A 42 1.38 -2.97 4.65
N SER A 43 2.17 -3.87 5.23
CA SER A 43 3.39 -4.40 4.59
C SER A 43 3.09 -5.15 3.28
N GLN A 44 2.00 -5.92 3.23
CA GLN A 44 1.58 -6.57 1.97
C GLN A 44 1.22 -5.54 0.90
N ILE A 45 0.55 -4.44 1.28
CA ILE A 45 0.25 -3.34 0.35
C ILE A 45 1.55 -2.69 -0.14
N ASP A 46 2.50 -2.40 0.75
CA ASP A 46 3.80 -1.83 0.39
C ASP A 46 4.54 -2.71 -0.64
N GLN A 47 4.58 -4.03 -0.41
CA GLN A 47 5.18 -4.99 -1.35
C GLN A 47 4.49 -4.96 -2.72
N LEU A 48 3.16 -4.93 -2.76
CA LEU A 48 2.41 -4.83 -4.02
C LEU A 48 2.68 -3.50 -4.73
N VAL A 49 2.82 -2.39 -3.99
CA VAL A 49 3.23 -1.10 -4.56
C VAL A 49 4.64 -1.19 -5.14
N PHE A 50 5.58 -1.85 -4.46
CA PHE A 50 6.93 -2.01 -4.97
C PHE A 50 6.96 -2.81 -6.28
N GLN A 51 6.19 -3.90 -6.35
CA GLN A 51 6.01 -4.66 -7.59
C GLN A 51 5.35 -3.82 -8.69
N LEU A 52 4.40 -2.96 -8.33
CA LEU A 52 3.70 -2.10 -9.27
C LEU A 52 4.61 -1.06 -9.92
N TYR A 53 5.56 -0.52 -9.16
CA TYR A 53 6.56 0.42 -9.67
C TYR A 53 7.82 -0.26 -10.20
N HIS A 54 7.88 -1.60 -10.16
CA HIS A 54 9.05 -2.40 -10.53
C HIS A 54 10.33 -1.98 -9.80
N LEU A 55 10.19 -1.61 -8.53
CA LEU A 55 11.33 -1.21 -7.70
C LEU A 55 12.27 -2.39 -7.50
N THR A 56 13.56 -2.11 -7.52
CA THR A 56 14.59 -3.11 -7.20
C THR A 56 14.74 -3.29 -5.69
N GLU A 57 15.40 -4.37 -5.26
CA GLU A 57 15.71 -4.59 -3.85
C GLU A 57 16.51 -3.43 -3.24
N GLU A 58 17.37 -2.78 -4.05
CA GLU A 58 18.14 -1.60 -3.64
C GLU A 58 17.23 -0.39 -3.39
N GLU A 59 16.27 -0.13 -4.28
CA GLU A 59 15.30 0.96 -4.11
C GLU A 59 14.36 0.72 -2.93
N ILE A 60 13.90 -0.51 -2.76
CA ILE A 60 13.07 -0.93 -1.62
C ILE A 60 13.85 -0.73 -0.32
N ALA A 61 15.12 -1.14 -0.26
CA ALA A 61 15.94 -0.99 0.93
C ALA A 61 16.13 0.49 1.31
N ILE A 62 16.26 1.40 0.34
CA ILE A 62 16.33 2.84 0.59
C ILE A 62 15.02 3.37 1.21
N ILE A 63 13.87 2.93 0.70
CA ILE A 63 12.55 3.34 1.20
C ILE A 63 12.33 2.83 2.63
N GLU A 64 12.61 1.55 2.88
CA GLU A 64 12.47 0.93 4.20
C GLU A 64 13.45 1.54 5.22
N SER A 65 14.67 1.89 4.78
CA SER A 65 15.62 2.61 5.61
C SER A 65 15.17 4.04 5.94
N SER A 66 14.37 4.65 5.06
CA SER A 66 13.82 6.01 5.25
C SER A 66 12.59 6.05 6.14
N LYS A 67 11.92 4.91 6.37
CA LYS A 67 10.79 4.78 7.33
C LYS A 67 11.23 4.75 8.80
N LYS A 68 12.54 4.72 9.07
CA LYS A 68 13.16 4.53 10.38
C LYS A 68 13.51 5.85 11.07
#